data_AF-A0A7C4VX26-F1
#
_entry.id   AF-A0A7C4VX26-F1
#
_cell.length_a   1.000
_cell.length_b   1.000
_cell.length_c   1.000
_cell.angle_alpha   90.00
_cell.angle_beta   90.00
_cell.angle_gamma   90.00
#
_symmetry.space_group_name_H-M   'P 1'
#
loop_
_entity.id
_entity.type
_entity.pdbx_description
1 polymer ?
#
loop_
_entity_poly.entity_id
_entity_poly.type
_entity_poly.pdbx_seq_one_letter_code
_entity_poly.pdbx_strand_id
1 'polypeptide(L)' 'EGVIVSYNPIECKTTCLNKSLCAPLGLFKNDKIKIEKILHHIKCQNGKNLAKVLVTII' A
#
# COMPACT_ATOMS: atom_id res chain seq x y z
N GLU A 1 1.29 -14.99 0.94
CA GLU A 1 2.61 -14.30 1.05
C GLU A 1 3.49 -14.73 -0.12
N GLY A 2 4.49 -13.93 -0.54
CA GLY A 2 5.35 -14.23 -1.69
C GLY A 2 4.80 -13.80 -3.06
N VAL A 3 3.70 -13.05 -3.07
CA VAL A 3 3.04 -12.57 -4.30
C VAL A 3 3.78 -11.34 -4.81
N ILE A 4 4.10 -11.35 -6.10
CA ILE A 4 4.61 -10.17 -6.81
C ILE A 4 3.41 -9.43 -7.41
N VAL A 5 3.27 -8.16 -7.07
CA VAL A 5 2.22 -7.30 -7.61
C VAL A 5 2.81 -6.00 -8.15
N SER A 6 2.10 -5.40 -9.09
CA SER A 6 2.40 -4.04 -9.54
C SER A 6 1.80 -3.05 -8.54
N TYR A 7 2.66 -2.23 -7.94
CA TYR A 7 2.24 -1.19 -7.01
C TYR A 7 1.42 -0.12 -7.73
N ASN A 8 0.25 0.19 -7.17
CA ASN A 8 -0.63 1.24 -7.65
C ASN A 8 -0.99 2.15 -6.46
N PRO A 9 -0.50 3.41 -6.43
CA PRO A 9 -0.80 4.32 -5.33
C PRO A 9 -2.30 4.61 -5.26
N ILE A 10 -2.82 4.74 -4.04
CA ILE A 10 -4.22 5.15 -3.84
C ILE A 10 -4.28 6.69 -3.82
N GLU A 11 -4.97 7.25 -4.80
CA GLU A 11 -5.24 8.69 -4.86
C GLU A 11 -6.45 9.04 -3.98
N CYS A 12 -6.20 9.72 -2.85
CA CYS A 12 -7.25 10.27 -1.99
C CYS A 12 -7.38 11.78 -2.21
N LYS A 13 -8.62 12.26 -2.37
CA LYS A 13 -8.95 13.70 -2.44
C LYS A 13 -9.01 14.36 -1.05
N THR A 14 -9.17 13.57 0.00
CA THR A 14 -9.28 14.02 1.40
C THR A 14 -7.93 13.96 2.13
N THR A 15 -7.75 14.84 3.11
CA THR A 15 -6.62 14.79 4.06
C THR A 15 -6.71 13.51 4.89
N CYS A 16 -5.80 12.58 4.64
CA CYS A 16 -5.80 11.25 5.27
C CYS A 16 -4.48 11.02 5.99
N LEU A 17 -4.54 10.68 7.29
CA LEU A 17 -3.35 10.38 8.10
C LEU A 17 -2.55 9.19 7.55
N ASN A 18 -3.24 8.25 6.89
CA ASN A 18 -2.61 7.07 6.28
C ASN A 18 -2.11 7.33 4.85
N LYS A 19 -2.13 8.57 4.34
CA LYS A 19 -1.72 8.88 2.96
C LYS A 19 -0.28 8.42 2.68
N SER A 20 0.63 8.59 3.64
CA SER A 20 2.03 8.14 3.51
C SER A 20 2.18 6.62 3.49
N LEU A 21 1.17 5.86 3.93
CA LEU A 21 1.15 4.39 3.83
C LEU A 21 0.59 3.93 2.47
N CYS A 22 -0.36 4.68 1.93
CA CYS A 22 -0.98 4.41 0.62
C CYS A 22 -0.13 4.89 -0.57
N ALA A 23 0.72 5.89 -0.32
CA ALA A 23 1.64 6.52 -1.26
C ALA A 23 3.00 6.80 -0.58
N PRO A 24 3.74 5.76 -0.15
CA PRO A 24 5.05 5.92 0.46
C PRO A 24 6.06 6.54 -0.49
N LEU A 25 7.01 7.28 0.08
CA LEU A 25 8.14 7.84 -0.67
C LEU A 25 9.01 6.70 -1.21
N GLY A 26 9.44 6.82 -2.47
CA GLY A 26 10.31 5.84 -3.13
C GLY A 26 9.60 4.67 -3.83
N LEU A 27 8.26 4.65 -3.83
CA LEU A 27 7.45 3.69 -4.59
C LEU A 27 6.62 4.40 -5.65
N PHE A 28 6.83 4.01 -6.91
CA PHE A 28 6.21 4.61 -8.08
C PHE A 28 5.21 3.67 -8.73
N LYS A 29 4.20 4.26 -9.37
CA LYS A 29 3.16 3.49 -10.06
C LYS A 29 3.80 2.49 -11.04
N ASN A 30 3.34 1.24 -10.99
CA ASN A 30 3.83 0.07 -11.72
C ASN A 30 5.14 -0.55 -11.23
N ASP A 31 5.74 -0.05 -10.15
CA ASP A 31 6.87 -0.74 -9.51
C ASP A 31 6.46 -2.16 -9.13
N LYS A 32 7.35 -3.12 -9.40
CA LYS A 32 7.15 -4.49 -8.97
C LYS A 32 7.56 -4.61 -7.52
N ILE A 33 6.61 -5.03 -6.69
CA ILE A 33 6.83 -5.27 -5.28
C ILE A 33 6.47 -6.69 -4.92
N LYS A 34 7.27 -7.30 -4.05
CA LYS A 34 6.96 -8.59 -3.45
C LYS A 34 6.38 -8.36 -2.07
N ILE A 35 5.21 -8.94 -1.79
CA ILE A 35 4.61 -8.92 -0.46
C ILE A 35 5.26 -10.01 0.39
N GLU A 36 6.10 -9.59 1.33
CA GLU A 36 6.82 -10.49 2.24
C GLU A 36 5.90 -10.95 3.37
N LYS A 37 5.16 -10.02 3.97
CA LYS A 37 4.31 -10.31 5.14
C LYS A 37 3.11 -9.39 5.22
N ILE A 38 1.98 -9.94 5.65
CA ILE A 38 0.79 -9.15 6.03
C ILE A 38 0.84 -8.93 7.54
N LEU A 39 0.84 -7.67 7.97
CA LEU A 39 0.95 -7.31 9.39
C LEU A 39 -0.43 -7.27 10.06
N HIS A 40 -1.31 -6.37 9.60
CA HIS A 40 -2.67 -6.24 10.13
C HIS A 40 -3.57 -5.49 9.14
N HIS A 41 -4.88 -5.63 9.32
CA HIS A 41 -5.86 -4.87 8.54
C HIS A 41 -6.01 -3.44 9.08
N ILE A 42 -6.31 -2.51 8.18
CA ILE A 42 -6.58 -1.10 8.48
C ILE A 42 -7.90 -0.73 7.82
N LYS A 43 -8.80 -0.12 8.60
CA LYS A 43 -10.02 0.48 8.06
C LYS A 43 -9.71 1.85 7.48
N CYS A 44 -9.92 2.02 6.17
CA CYS A 44 -9.83 3.33 5.55
C CYS A 44 -11.09 4.15 5.87
N GLN A 45 -10.94 5.45 6.12
CA GLN A 45 -12.08 6.36 6.32
C GLN A 45 -13.02 6.41 5.11
N ASN A 46 -12.50 6.12 3.90
CA ASN A 46 -13.30 6.03 2.67
C ASN A 46 -13.98 4.65 2.48
N GLY A 47 -14.08 3.83 3.53
CA GLY A 47 -14.74 2.51 3.47
C GLY A 47 -13.94 1.41 2.76
N LYS A 48 -12.71 1.67 2.34
CA LYS A 48 -11.83 0.66 1.74
C LYS A 48 -11.23 -0.26 2.81
N ASN A 49 -11.20 -1.56 2.52
CA ASN A 49 -10.46 -2.54 3.30
C ASN A 49 -8.99 -2.52 2.87
N LEU A 50 -8.11 -2.08 3.78
CA LEU A 50 -6.67 -2.03 3.55
C LEU A 50 -5.97 -3.06 4.45
N ALA A 51 -4.79 -3.48 4.04
CA ALA A 51 -3.89 -4.27 4.86
C ALA A 51 -2.52 -3.62 4.88
N LYS A 52 -1.92 -3.48 6.06
CA LYS A 52 -0.53 -3.06 6.21
C LYS A 52 0.35 -4.26 5.89
N VAL A 53 1.23 -4.09 4.91
CA VAL A 53 2.10 -5.15 4.42
C VAL A 53 3.56 -4.70 4.44
N LEU A 54 4.47 -5.65 4.63
CA LEU A 54 5.90 -5.47 4.37
C LEU A 54 6.18 -5.89 2.93
N VAL A 55 6.89 -5.04 2.21
CA VAL A 55 7.19 -5.23 0.80
C VAL A 55 8.67 -5.01 0.52
N THR A 56 9.18 -5.70 -0.50
CA THR A 56 10.52 -5.47 -1.06
C THR A 56 10.37 -5.08 -2.53
N ILE A 57 11.07 -4.02 -2.94
CA ILE A 57 11.15 -3.60 -4.34
C ILE A 57 12.04 -4.58 -5.10
N ILE A 58 11.62 -4.96 -6.31
CA ILE A 58 12.30 -5.96 -7.15
C ILE A 58 12.84 -5.30 -8.41
#